data_AF-A0A934WTA1-F1
#
_entry.id   AF-A0A934WTA1-F1
#
_cell.length_a   1.000
_cell.length_b   1.000
_cell.length_c   1.000
_cell.angle_alpha   90.00
_cell.angle_beta   90.00
_cell.angle_gamma   90.00
#
_symmetry.space_group_name_H-M   'P 1'
#
loop_
_entity.id
_entity.type
_entity.pdbx_description
1 polymer ?
#
loop_
_entity_poly.entity_id
_entity_poly.type
_entity_poly.pdbx_seq_one_letter_code
_entity_poly.pdbx_strand_id
1 'polypeptide(L)'
;MLKVRKLISLMLAVMLAVSVLAISAVNTGAVETESTKLYFDAGKSGWDVTAKSKVGFYIYSLTTGEDDTLPWGSKKLNGTAVNDDGGNFTGVFSYDPAAKGMNLKDGEQYAIIFTLGDTETYSLLMDTTCYGHIAYADTENKVENPVDSSKLSILAFWEDLNAADYGPRLQISSTGNVIGTCIPAGETGENIFTTFLTATGKEGIENARTYSTKTEQQMIDDIGAGLGLTKDFVRSAFTDNSVETTWSYDASTLPAGAAPDTGYTVSGKITSYLNDSDVTLELAATDSDFSNMIEGKTDYEFINVAAGTYNLTVRKENHVERVYEITVTDANVTQDVKIQPIGDVTGDGKITTADYGKANSAARKKAVLTGYEFSCADVTGDGSITTADCGKINAAARGKTPLWK
;
A
#
# COMPACT_ATOMS: atom_id res chain seq x y z
N MET A 1 19.01 -41.07 -0.26
CA MET A 1 17.91 -40.84 -1.22
C MET A 1 16.57 -41.07 -0.52
N LEU A 2 15.98 -40.02 0.06
CA LEU A 2 14.57 -39.99 0.43
C LEU A 2 13.93 -38.88 -0.42
N LYS A 3 12.92 -39.24 -1.21
CA LYS A 3 12.20 -38.32 -2.10
C LYS A 3 11.35 -37.37 -1.27
N VAL A 4 11.78 -36.11 -1.18
CA VAL A 4 10.95 -34.99 -0.72
C VAL A 4 9.85 -34.78 -1.77
N ARG A 5 8.60 -35.10 -1.41
CA ARG A 5 7.42 -34.68 -2.17
C ARG A 5 7.17 -33.20 -1.83
N LYS A 6 7.37 -32.32 -2.81
CA LYS A 6 6.95 -30.92 -2.76
C LYS A 6 5.43 -30.88 -2.56
N LEU A 7 4.98 -30.50 -1.37
CA LEU A 7 3.63 -29.97 -1.15
C LEU A 7 3.62 -28.55 -1.74
N ILE A 8 3.15 -28.43 -2.96
CA ILE A 8 2.70 -27.15 -3.52
C ILE A 8 1.43 -26.83 -2.74
N SER A 9 1.57 -25.96 -1.73
CA SER A 9 0.46 -25.45 -0.93
C SER A 9 -0.41 -24.59 -1.85
N LEU A 10 -1.57 -25.14 -2.14
CA LEU A 10 -2.68 -24.51 -2.82
C LEU A 10 -3.22 -23.40 -1.89
N MET A 11 -2.68 -22.18 -2.00
CA MET A 11 -3.40 -21.00 -1.49
C MET A 11 -4.65 -20.85 -2.34
N LEU A 12 -5.75 -21.41 -1.84
CA LEU A 12 -7.09 -21.07 -2.28
C LEU A 12 -7.24 -19.56 -2.07
N ALA A 13 -7.23 -18.81 -3.16
CA ALA A 13 -7.89 -17.52 -3.20
C ALA A 13 -9.36 -17.77 -2.83
N VAL A 14 -9.76 -17.39 -1.62
CA VAL A 14 -11.16 -17.09 -1.33
C VAL A 14 -11.45 -15.72 -1.97
N MET A 15 -11.32 -15.65 -3.30
CA MET A 15 -12.13 -14.70 -4.04
C MET A 15 -13.53 -15.28 -3.98
N LEU A 16 -14.47 -14.52 -3.45
CA LEU A 16 -15.88 -14.72 -3.73
C LEU A 16 -16.02 -14.56 -5.25
N ALA A 17 -15.82 -15.65 -5.99
CA ALA A 17 -16.18 -15.72 -7.38
C ALA A 17 -17.70 -15.59 -7.39
N VAL A 18 -18.19 -14.37 -7.65
CA VAL A 18 -19.53 -14.19 -8.18
C VAL A 18 -19.50 -14.95 -9.50
N SER A 19 -19.89 -16.22 -9.44
CA SER A 19 -20.07 -17.04 -10.62
C SER A 19 -21.23 -16.40 -11.37
N VAL A 20 -20.89 -15.59 -12.38
CA VAL A 20 -21.83 -15.17 -13.41
C VAL A 20 -22.29 -16.46 -14.07
N LEU A 21 -23.40 -17.00 -13.58
CA LEU A 21 -24.16 -18.00 -14.31
C LEU A 21 -24.54 -17.33 -15.62
N ALA A 22 -23.99 -17.86 -16.71
CA ALA A 22 -24.39 -17.50 -18.06
C ALA A 22 -25.88 -17.82 -18.20
N ILE A 23 -26.72 -16.83 -17.94
CA ILE A 23 -28.11 -16.86 -18.37
C ILE A 23 -28.04 -16.95 -19.89
N SER A 24 -28.61 -18.03 -20.43
CA SER A 24 -28.80 -18.19 -21.86
C SER A 24 -29.47 -16.94 -22.42
N ALA A 25 -28.71 -16.14 -23.16
CA ALA A 25 -29.17 -14.92 -23.81
C ALA A 25 -30.33 -15.29 -24.75
N VAL A 26 -31.54 -14.86 -24.39
CA VAL A 26 -32.59 -14.65 -25.38
C VAL A 26 -32.09 -13.47 -26.22
N ASN A 27 -31.85 -13.72 -27.49
CA ASN A 27 -31.39 -12.73 -28.45
C ASN A 27 -32.50 -11.68 -28.68
N THR A 28 -32.61 -10.71 -27.77
CA THR A 28 -33.37 -9.48 -27.94
C THR A 28 -32.46 -8.48 -28.66
N GLY A 29 -32.95 -7.82 -29.71
CA GLY A 29 -32.14 -6.86 -30.48
C GLY A 29 -31.43 -5.86 -29.55
N ALA A 30 -30.17 -5.54 -29.87
CA ALA A 30 -29.39 -4.60 -29.08
C ALA A 30 -30.15 -3.26 -28.96
N VAL A 31 -30.31 -2.76 -27.74
CA VAL A 31 -30.94 -1.46 -27.50
C VAL A 31 -30.02 -0.38 -28.04
N GLU A 32 -30.52 0.47 -28.94
CA GLU A 32 -29.77 1.64 -29.41
C GLU A 32 -29.64 2.66 -28.27
N THR A 33 -28.40 3.04 -27.94
CA THR A 33 -28.09 3.99 -26.87
C THR A 33 -27.51 5.29 -27.42
N GLU A 34 -27.74 6.37 -26.68
CA GLU A 34 -27.23 7.71 -26.97
C GLU A 34 -26.14 8.08 -25.97
N SER A 35 -25.05 8.68 -26.46
CA SER A 35 -23.87 9.02 -25.66
C SER A 35 -24.08 10.18 -24.66
N THR A 36 -25.31 10.65 -24.49
CA THR A 36 -25.69 11.70 -23.53
C THR A 36 -26.67 11.20 -22.47
N LYS A 37 -27.04 9.91 -22.51
CA LYS A 37 -28.09 9.33 -21.68
C LYS A 37 -27.56 8.17 -20.85
N LEU A 38 -28.17 7.98 -19.69
CA LEU A 38 -28.00 6.79 -18.85
C LEU A 38 -29.15 5.83 -19.12
N TYR A 39 -28.89 4.53 -18.99
CA TYR A 39 -29.89 3.50 -19.24
C TYR A 39 -29.98 2.52 -18.07
N PHE A 40 -31.18 2.03 -17.80
CA PHE A 40 -31.43 0.99 -16.79
C PHE A 40 -32.40 -0.05 -17.32
N ASP A 41 -31.97 -1.31 -17.36
CA ASP A 41 -32.79 -2.45 -17.74
C ASP A 41 -33.57 -2.98 -16.54
N ALA A 42 -34.74 -2.37 -16.30
CA ALA A 42 -35.63 -2.80 -15.24
C ALA A 42 -36.25 -4.18 -15.52
N GLY A 43 -36.41 -4.55 -16.79
CA GLY A 43 -36.92 -5.86 -17.19
C GLY A 43 -35.95 -6.99 -16.81
N LYS A 44 -34.67 -6.86 -17.19
CA LYS A 44 -33.60 -7.77 -16.79
C LYS A 44 -33.42 -7.82 -15.27
N SER A 45 -33.65 -6.70 -14.60
CA SER A 45 -33.63 -6.60 -13.14
C SER A 45 -34.78 -7.34 -12.44
N GLY A 46 -35.68 -7.99 -13.19
CA GLY A 46 -36.83 -8.70 -12.64
C GLY A 46 -37.91 -7.77 -12.06
N TRP A 47 -37.86 -6.48 -12.38
CA TRP A 47 -38.88 -5.53 -11.92
C TRP A 47 -40.12 -5.65 -12.80
N ASP A 48 -41.30 -5.58 -12.17
CA ASP A 48 -42.56 -5.58 -12.90
C ASP A 48 -42.80 -4.19 -13.53
N VAL A 49 -42.40 -4.05 -14.80
CA VAL A 49 -42.42 -2.77 -15.52
C VAL A 49 -43.26 -2.80 -16.78
N THR A 50 -43.87 -1.65 -17.07
CA THR A 50 -44.50 -1.33 -18.35
C THR A 50 -43.92 -0.03 -18.88
N ALA A 51 -44.18 0.31 -20.14
CA ALA A 51 -43.77 1.60 -20.73
C ALA A 51 -44.29 2.84 -19.97
N LYS A 52 -45.27 2.69 -19.07
CA LYS A 52 -45.84 3.79 -18.26
C LYS A 52 -45.19 3.90 -16.87
N SER A 53 -44.43 2.89 -16.45
CA SER A 53 -43.80 2.83 -15.13
C SER A 53 -42.88 4.03 -14.90
N LYS A 54 -42.70 4.38 -13.63
CA LYS A 54 -41.94 5.55 -13.18
C LYS A 54 -40.64 5.09 -12.55
N VAL A 55 -39.72 4.65 -13.41
CA VAL A 55 -38.37 4.29 -12.99
C VAL A 55 -37.58 5.57 -12.74
N GLY A 56 -37.17 5.78 -11.49
CA GLY A 56 -36.40 6.96 -11.08
C GLY A 56 -34.90 6.76 -11.27
N PHE A 57 -34.19 7.84 -11.62
CA PHE A 57 -32.73 7.93 -11.76
C PHE A 57 -32.24 9.01 -10.78
N TYR A 58 -32.11 8.65 -9.50
CA TYR A 58 -31.67 9.59 -8.47
C TYR A 58 -30.14 9.67 -8.45
N ILE A 59 -29.60 10.80 -8.90
CA ILE A 59 -28.15 11.05 -8.98
C ILE A 59 -27.78 12.04 -7.88
N TYR A 60 -26.66 11.82 -7.19
CA TYR A 60 -26.14 12.71 -6.16
C TYR A 60 -24.60 12.73 -6.12
N SER A 61 -24.02 13.85 -5.69
CA SER A 61 -22.57 13.97 -5.48
C SER A 61 -22.18 13.35 -4.14
N LEU A 62 -21.05 12.62 -4.13
CA LEU A 62 -20.48 12.03 -2.92
C LEU A 62 -19.67 13.04 -2.09
N THR A 63 -19.24 14.15 -2.68
CA THR A 63 -18.30 15.11 -2.06
C THR A 63 -18.98 16.37 -1.52
N THR A 64 -19.99 16.88 -2.22
CA THR A 64 -20.64 18.17 -1.90
C THR A 64 -21.99 18.02 -1.23
N GLY A 65 -22.58 16.82 -1.20
CA GLY A 65 -24.00 16.65 -0.86
C GLY A 65 -24.95 17.17 -1.97
N GLU A 66 -26.26 17.17 -1.69
CA GLU A 66 -27.39 17.32 -2.65
C GLU A 66 -27.47 18.65 -3.45
N ASP A 67 -26.49 19.56 -3.33
CA ASP A 67 -26.59 20.94 -3.82
C ASP A 67 -26.61 21.08 -5.37
N ASP A 68 -26.10 20.10 -6.12
CA ASP A 68 -26.10 20.09 -7.60
C ASP A 68 -27.13 19.11 -8.21
N THR A 69 -28.01 18.51 -7.39
CA THR A 69 -28.90 17.41 -7.84
C THR A 69 -30.38 17.65 -7.59
N LEU A 70 -31.23 16.82 -8.21
CA LEU A 70 -32.68 16.91 -8.05
C LEU A 70 -33.11 16.24 -6.74
N PRO A 71 -34.05 16.82 -5.97
CA PRO A 71 -34.46 16.26 -4.69
C PRO A 71 -35.12 14.90 -4.86
N TRP A 72 -34.92 14.03 -3.87
CA TRP A 72 -35.53 12.70 -3.81
C TRP A 72 -37.04 12.76 -4.06
N GLY A 73 -37.57 11.84 -4.87
CA GLY A 73 -38.99 11.77 -5.23
C GLY A 73 -39.45 12.81 -6.27
N SER A 74 -38.56 13.65 -6.79
CA SER A 74 -38.89 14.58 -7.88
C SER A 74 -39.37 13.82 -9.13
N LYS A 75 -40.47 14.28 -9.73
CA LYS A 75 -40.98 13.71 -11.00
C LYS A 75 -39.99 13.84 -12.15
N LYS A 76 -39.04 14.77 -12.06
CA LYS A 76 -37.99 14.95 -13.07
C LYS A 76 -37.00 13.79 -13.10
N LEU A 77 -36.87 13.02 -12.01
CA LEU A 77 -36.03 11.82 -11.92
C LEU A 77 -36.53 10.67 -12.80
N ASN A 78 -37.79 10.72 -13.26
CA ASN A 78 -38.36 9.62 -14.03
C ASN A 78 -37.72 9.52 -15.42
N GLY A 79 -37.18 8.33 -15.70
CA GLY A 79 -36.71 7.91 -17.01
C GLY A 79 -37.83 7.76 -18.03
N THR A 80 -37.44 7.55 -19.28
CA THR A 80 -38.31 7.39 -20.44
C THR A 80 -38.17 5.97 -20.96
N ALA A 81 -39.28 5.27 -21.13
CA ALA A 81 -39.29 3.92 -21.68
C ALA A 81 -38.65 3.90 -23.07
N VAL A 82 -37.76 2.94 -23.29
CA VAL A 82 -37.09 2.70 -24.58
C VAL A 82 -37.85 1.62 -25.34
N ASN A 83 -38.17 1.91 -26.59
CA ASN A 83 -38.82 0.95 -27.48
C ASN A 83 -37.82 0.48 -28.54
N ASP A 84 -37.99 -0.76 -29.02
CA ASP A 84 -37.29 -1.25 -30.20
C ASP A 84 -37.79 -0.56 -31.49
N ASP A 85 -37.15 -0.88 -32.63
CA ASP A 85 -37.55 -0.37 -33.95
C ASP A 85 -39.00 -0.70 -34.33
N GLY A 86 -39.56 -1.76 -33.74
CA GLY A 86 -40.95 -2.18 -33.91
C GLY A 86 -41.93 -1.41 -33.01
N GLY A 87 -41.45 -0.51 -32.15
CA GLY A 87 -42.24 0.24 -31.19
C GLY A 87 -42.62 -0.56 -29.93
N ASN A 88 -42.03 -1.73 -29.72
CA ASN A 88 -42.28 -2.55 -28.54
C ASN A 88 -41.38 -2.10 -27.38
N PHE A 89 -41.96 -2.00 -26.19
CA PHE A 89 -41.20 -1.68 -24.99
C PHE A 89 -40.18 -2.78 -24.68
N THR A 90 -38.93 -2.35 -24.49
CA THR A 90 -37.78 -3.25 -24.31
C THR A 90 -37.60 -3.74 -22.87
N GLY A 91 -38.24 -3.08 -21.89
CA GLY A 91 -37.89 -3.25 -20.47
C GLY A 91 -36.90 -2.19 -19.97
N VAL A 92 -36.24 -1.46 -20.87
CA VAL A 92 -35.21 -0.46 -20.56
C VAL A 92 -35.80 0.93 -20.44
N PHE A 93 -35.28 1.72 -19.49
CA PHE A 93 -35.54 3.15 -19.36
C PHE A 93 -34.27 3.94 -19.63
N SER A 94 -34.42 5.07 -20.32
CA SER A 94 -33.35 6.04 -20.58
C SER A 94 -33.55 7.30 -19.74
N TYR A 95 -32.47 8.00 -19.44
CA TYR A 95 -32.48 9.23 -18.67
C TYR A 95 -31.44 10.20 -19.19
N ASP A 96 -31.85 11.42 -19.51
CA ASP A 96 -30.99 12.51 -19.97
C ASP A 96 -30.85 13.54 -18.83
N PRO A 97 -29.76 13.53 -18.05
CA PRO A 97 -29.58 14.46 -16.94
C PRO A 97 -29.74 15.92 -17.35
N ALA A 98 -29.15 16.32 -18.49
CA ALA A 98 -29.17 17.70 -18.98
C ALA A 98 -30.59 18.14 -19.34
N ALA A 99 -31.36 17.30 -20.03
CA ALA A 99 -32.76 17.59 -20.34
C ALA A 99 -33.65 17.67 -19.09
N LYS A 100 -33.23 17.09 -17.97
CA LYS A 100 -33.92 17.20 -16.67
C LYS A 100 -33.43 18.37 -15.82
N GLY A 101 -32.43 19.11 -16.29
CA GLY A 101 -31.86 20.29 -15.63
C GLY A 101 -30.76 19.97 -14.62
N MET A 102 -30.10 18.82 -14.76
CA MET A 102 -28.88 18.49 -14.01
C MET A 102 -27.66 18.70 -14.89
N ASN A 103 -26.61 19.30 -14.32
CA ASN A 103 -25.36 19.58 -15.03
C ASN A 103 -24.23 18.76 -14.41
N LEU A 104 -24.11 17.50 -14.82
CA LEU A 104 -23.02 16.63 -14.37
C LEU A 104 -21.70 17.12 -14.97
N LYS A 105 -20.68 17.26 -14.13
CA LYS A 105 -19.36 17.75 -14.53
C LYS A 105 -18.50 16.59 -15.02
N ASP A 106 -17.75 16.84 -16.08
CA ASP A 106 -16.81 15.87 -16.61
C ASP A 106 -15.70 15.57 -15.60
N GLY A 107 -15.38 14.29 -15.40
CA GLY A 107 -14.39 13.82 -14.43
C GLY A 107 -14.83 13.88 -12.95
N GLU A 108 -16.06 14.29 -12.65
CA GLU A 108 -16.62 14.22 -11.30
C GLU A 108 -17.37 12.88 -11.10
N GLN A 109 -17.09 12.19 -10.00
CA GLN A 109 -17.79 10.96 -9.64
C GLN A 109 -19.10 11.28 -8.90
N TYR A 110 -20.16 10.60 -9.31
CA TYR A 110 -21.48 10.64 -8.71
C TYR A 110 -21.90 9.23 -8.28
N ALA A 111 -22.99 9.16 -7.53
CA ALA A 111 -23.72 7.93 -7.30
C ALA A 111 -25.14 8.04 -7.89
N ILE A 112 -25.64 6.92 -8.38
CA ILE A 112 -27.02 6.78 -8.87
C ILE A 112 -27.76 5.68 -8.11
N ILE A 113 -29.02 5.95 -7.77
CA ILE A 113 -29.99 5.01 -7.22
C ILE A 113 -31.17 4.91 -8.18
N PHE A 114 -31.52 3.68 -8.57
CA PHE A 114 -32.70 3.41 -9.37
C PHE A 114 -33.88 3.08 -8.47
N THR A 115 -35.07 3.57 -8.81
CA THR A 115 -36.28 3.34 -7.99
C THR A 115 -37.48 2.93 -8.82
N LEU A 116 -38.35 2.11 -8.22
CA LEU A 116 -39.69 1.79 -8.72
C LEU A 116 -40.65 1.61 -7.54
N GLY A 117 -41.50 2.61 -7.31
CA GLY A 117 -42.36 2.63 -6.12
C GLY A 117 -41.50 2.64 -4.85
N ASP A 118 -41.70 1.66 -3.98
CA ASP A 118 -40.92 1.48 -2.74
C ASP A 118 -39.64 0.62 -2.93
N THR A 119 -39.37 0.15 -4.15
CA THR A 119 -38.15 -0.60 -4.46
C THR A 119 -37.05 0.37 -4.88
N GLU A 120 -35.85 0.20 -4.32
CA GLU A 120 -34.67 0.98 -4.65
C GLU A 120 -33.42 0.11 -4.75
N THR A 121 -32.47 0.53 -5.58
CA THR A 121 -31.12 -0.03 -5.58
C THR A 121 -30.26 0.62 -4.52
N TYR A 122 -29.17 -0.05 -4.19
CA TYR A 122 -28.03 0.54 -3.55
C TYR A 122 -27.30 1.47 -4.53
N SER A 123 -26.45 2.35 -3.98
CA SER A 123 -25.71 3.36 -4.74
C SER A 123 -24.74 2.70 -5.72
N LEU A 124 -24.95 2.95 -7.02
CA LEU A 124 -24.06 2.58 -8.11
C LEU A 124 -23.19 3.80 -8.45
N LEU A 125 -21.86 3.63 -8.48
CA LEU A 125 -20.95 4.71 -8.84
C LEU A 125 -20.94 4.94 -10.35
N MET A 126 -20.84 6.21 -10.74
CA MET A 126 -20.87 6.66 -12.12
C MET A 126 -20.14 7.98 -12.32
N ASP A 127 -19.70 8.24 -13.55
CA ASP A 127 -19.34 9.57 -14.04
C ASP A 127 -19.89 9.77 -15.47
N THR A 128 -19.53 10.85 -16.14
CA THR A 128 -19.97 11.14 -17.52
C THR A 128 -19.55 10.06 -18.54
N THR A 129 -18.58 9.19 -18.23
CA THR A 129 -18.19 8.07 -19.10
C THR A 129 -19.23 6.94 -19.10
N CYS A 130 -20.11 6.88 -18.09
CA CYS A 130 -21.20 5.90 -18.05
C CYS A 130 -22.35 6.23 -19.02
N TYR A 131 -22.33 7.37 -19.72
CA TYR A 131 -23.33 7.66 -20.75
C TYR A 131 -23.26 6.65 -21.91
N GLY A 132 -24.43 6.21 -22.36
CA GLY A 132 -24.57 5.17 -23.39
C GLY A 132 -24.52 3.74 -22.85
N HIS A 133 -24.11 3.54 -21.60
CA HIS A 133 -24.07 2.23 -20.95
C HIS A 133 -25.41 1.91 -20.26
N ILE A 134 -25.68 0.61 -20.12
CA ILE A 134 -26.91 0.09 -19.51
C ILE A 134 -26.57 -0.48 -18.14
N ALA A 135 -27.30 -0.04 -17.11
CA ALA A 135 -27.25 -0.62 -15.78
C ALA A 135 -28.38 -1.63 -15.57
N TYR A 136 -28.21 -2.56 -14.62
CA TYR A 136 -29.25 -3.46 -14.14
C TYR A 136 -29.08 -3.71 -12.64
N ALA A 137 -30.15 -4.14 -11.99
CA ALA A 137 -30.16 -4.50 -10.58
C ALA A 137 -30.11 -6.03 -10.40
N ASP A 138 -29.31 -6.48 -9.45
CA ASP A 138 -29.25 -7.88 -9.02
C ASP A 138 -30.21 -8.07 -7.84
N THR A 139 -31.44 -8.45 -8.14
CA THR A 139 -32.48 -8.68 -7.13
C THR A 139 -32.37 -10.02 -6.41
N GLU A 140 -31.53 -10.93 -6.91
CA GLU A 140 -31.36 -12.28 -6.35
C GLU A 140 -30.30 -12.27 -5.24
N ASN A 141 -29.21 -11.52 -5.41
CA ASN A 141 -28.08 -11.46 -4.47
C ASN A 141 -28.11 -10.18 -3.62
N LYS A 142 -29.16 -10.02 -2.83
CA LYS A 142 -29.27 -8.87 -1.92
C LYS A 142 -28.20 -8.96 -0.82
N VAL A 143 -27.63 -7.81 -0.49
CA VAL A 143 -26.63 -7.67 0.58
C VAL A 143 -27.23 -6.98 1.79
N GLU A 144 -26.56 -7.08 2.93
CA GLU A 144 -26.92 -6.31 4.11
C GLU A 144 -26.85 -4.79 3.83
N ASN A 145 -27.83 -4.04 4.34
CA ASN A 145 -27.79 -2.59 4.25
C ASN A 145 -26.69 -2.00 5.16
N PRO A 146 -25.93 -1.00 4.68
CA PRO A 146 -24.83 -0.45 5.48
C PRO A 146 -25.23 0.38 6.70
N VAL A 147 -26.49 0.82 6.82
CA VAL A 147 -26.96 1.70 7.91
C VAL A 147 -27.94 1.00 8.84
N ASP A 148 -28.74 0.05 8.32
CA ASP A 148 -29.80 -0.63 9.06
C ASP A 148 -29.69 -2.15 8.90
N SER A 149 -29.19 -2.83 9.94
CA SER A 149 -29.00 -4.28 9.99
C SER A 149 -30.27 -5.11 9.79
N SER A 150 -31.46 -4.48 9.87
CA SER A 150 -32.75 -5.14 9.59
C SER A 150 -33.16 -5.11 8.12
N LYS A 151 -32.41 -4.40 7.27
CA LYS A 151 -32.72 -4.19 5.86
C LYS A 151 -31.68 -4.83 4.96
N LEU A 152 -32.13 -5.16 3.75
CA LEU A 152 -31.28 -5.61 2.66
C LEU A 152 -31.25 -4.57 1.55
N SER A 153 -30.12 -4.49 0.87
CA SER A 153 -29.84 -3.60 -0.24
C SER A 153 -29.72 -4.41 -1.54
N ILE A 154 -30.28 -3.88 -2.62
CA ILE A 154 -30.22 -4.47 -3.97
C ILE A 154 -29.03 -3.85 -4.70
N LEU A 155 -28.02 -4.63 -5.07
CA LEU A 155 -26.89 -4.10 -5.82
C LEU A 155 -27.30 -3.82 -7.28
N ALA A 156 -26.67 -2.82 -7.89
CA ALA A 156 -26.81 -2.53 -9.31
C ALA A 156 -25.43 -2.48 -9.97
N PHE A 157 -25.36 -2.82 -11.25
CA PHE A 157 -24.14 -2.93 -12.02
C PHE A 157 -24.35 -2.38 -13.43
N TRP A 158 -23.28 -1.83 -14.02
CA TRP A 158 -23.21 -1.57 -15.46
C TRP A 158 -22.95 -2.89 -16.20
N GLU A 159 -23.64 -3.14 -17.31
CA GLU A 159 -23.58 -4.42 -18.03
C GLU A 159 -22.21 -4.72 -18.63
N ASP A 160 -21.53 -3.69 -19.09
CA ASP A 160 -20.34 -3.75 -19.93
C ASP A 160 -19.14 -2.96 -19.37
N LEU A 161 -19.29 -2.38 -18.17
CA LEU A 161 -18.19 -1.72 -17.47
C LEU A 161 -17.62 -2.61 -16.37
N ASN A 162 -16.34 -2.40 -16.07
CA ASN A 162 -15.68 -3.09 -14.97
C ASN A 162 -16.25 -2.61 -13.63
N ALA A 163 -16.80 -3.53 -12.84
CA ALA A 163 -17.42 -3.22 -11.55
C ALA A 163 -16.44 -2.66 -10.50
N ALA A 164 -15.12 -2.84 -10.68
CA ALA A 164 -14.13 -2.21 -9.81
C ALA A 164 -13.99 -0.69 -10.10
N ASP A 165 -14.20 -0.29 -11.35
CA ASP A 165 -14.08 1.11 -11.80
C ASP A 165 -15.43 1.83 -11.72
N TYR A 166 -16.52 1.11 -12.04
CA TYR A 166 -17.89 1.61 -12.07
C TYR A 166 -18.83 0.53 -11.54
N GLY A 167 -19.06 0.52 -10.24
CA GLY A 167 -19.86 -0.52 -9.59
C GLY A 167 -20.55 -0.02 -8.32
N PRO A 168 -21.29 -0.90 -7.62
CA PRO A 168 -21.89 -0.55 -6.35
C PRO A 168 -20.83 -0.04 -5.38
N ARG A 169 -21.15 1.03 -4.66
CA ARG A 169 -20.24 1.71 -3.73
C ARG A 169 -19.65 0.71 -2.73
N LEU A 170 -18.33 0.64 -2.63
CA LEU A 170 -17.69 -0.23 -1.65
C LEU A 170 -17.80 0.39 -0.25
N GLN A 171 -18.38 -0.33 0.71
CA GLN A 171 -18.49 0.08 2.12
C GLN A 171 -18.42 -1.12 3.06
N ILE A 172 -18.22 -0.86 4.37
CA ILE A 172 -18.45 -1.85 5.41
C ILE A 172 -19.88 -1.67 5.94
N SER A 173 -20.61 -2.77 6.05
CA SER A 173 -21.99 -2.77 6.53
C SER A 173 -22.10 -2.64 8.04
N SER A 174 -23.32 -2.39 8.53
CA SER A 174 -23.59 -2.23 9.97
C SER A 174 -23.23 -3.46 10.82
N THR A 175 -23.17 -4.66 10.25
CA THR A 175 -22.72 -5.90 10.91
C THR A 175 -21.31 -6.35 10.52
N GLY A 176 -20.53 -5.50 9.84
CA GLY A 176 -19.12 -5.75 9.55
C GLY A 176 -18.87 -6.63 8.34
N ASN A 177 -19.65 -6.47 7.27
CA ASN A 177 -19.41 -7.12 5.97
C ASN A 177 -18.99 -6.09 4.93
N VAL A 178 -18.00 -6.41 4.09
CA VAL A 178 -17.69 -5.58 2.92
C VAL A 178 -18.76 -5.80 1.86
N ILE A 179 -19.39 -4.73 1.43
CA ILE A 179 -20.40 -4.70 0.38
C ILE A 179 -19.93 -3.80 -0.75
N GLY A 180 -20.45 -4.03 -1.95
CA GLY A 180 -20.07 -3.28 -3.14
C GLY A 180 -18.72 -3.70 -3.72
N THR A 181 -18.30 -3.01 -4.78
CA THR A 181 -17.12 -3.38 -5.58
C THR A 181 -16.26 -2.20 -5.98
N CYS A 182 -16.80 -0.97 -5.96
CA CYS A 182 -16.10 0.22 -6.45
C CYS A 182 -15.84 1.20 -5.31
N ILE A 183 -14.56 1.53 -5.08
CA ILE A 183 -14.16 2.50 -4.04
C ILE A 183 -14.53 3.92 -4.50
N PRO A 184 -15.22 4.73 -3.67
CA PRO A 184 -15.47 6.13 -3.97
C PRO A 184 -14.19 6.91 -4.31
N ALA A 185 -14.29 7.83 -5.26
CA ALA A 185 -13.19 8.71 -5.63
C ALA A 185 -12.72 9.51 -4.39
N GLY A 186 -11.42 9.45 -4.12
CA GLY A 186 -10.81 10.09 -2.95
C GLY A 186 -10.84 9.24 -1.67
N GLU A 187 -11.46 8.06 -1.69
CA GLU A 187 -11.37 7.07 -0.61
C GLU A 187 -10.33 5.99 -0.93
N THR A 188 -9.89 5.27 0.10
CA THR A 188 -9.04 4.08 0.01
C THR A 188 -9.63 3.00 0.91
N GLY A 189 -9.26 1.73 0.70
CA GLY A 189 -9.64 0.66 1.63
C GLY A 189 -9.21 0.96 3.07
N GLU A 190 -8.06 1.59 3.23
CA GLU A 190 -7.53 2.06 4.52
C GLU A 190 -8.46 3.07 5.19
N ASN A 191 -8.86 4.12 4.48
CA ASN A 191 -9.74 5.16 5.03
C ASN A 191 -11.15 4.63 5.33
N ILE A 192 -11.68 3.72 4.51
CA ILE A 192 -12.96 3.03 4.75
C ILE A 192 -12.89 2.24 6.06
N PHE A 193 -11.80 1.48 6.26
CA PHE A 193 -11.60 0.72 7.50
C PHE A 193 -11.46 1.63 8.72
N THR A 194 -10.63 2.66 8.65
CA THR A 194 -10.44 3.61 9.76
C THR A 194 -11.74 4.34 10.11
N THR A 195 -12.55 4.71 9.11
CA THR A 195 -13.87 5.30 9.34
C THR A 195 -14.80 4.31 10.04
N PHE A 196 -14.82 3.05 9.63
CA PHE A 196 -15.58 2.00 10.34
C PHE A 196 -15.13 1.80 11.80
N LEU A 197 -13.83 1.87 12.07
CA LEU A 197 -13.32 1.75 13.45
C LEU A 197 -13.75 2.92 14.34
N THR A 198 -13.80 4.12 13.78
CA THR A 198 -14.02 5.38 14.53
C THR A 198 -15.46 5.87 14.49
N ALA A 199 -16.29 5.35 13.59
CA ALA A 199 -17.68 5.71 13.47
C ALA A 199 -18.46 5.39 14.74
N THR A 200 -19.28 6.34 15.17
CA THR A 200 -20.19 6.18 16.31
C THR A 200 -21.59 5.83 15.81
N GLY A 201 -22.34 5.04 16.58
CA GLY A 201 -23.71 4.67 16.22
C GLY A 201 -23.77 3.38 15.41
N LYS A 202 -24.64 3.31 14.41
CA LYS A 202 -24.99 2.05 13.71
C LYS A 202 -23.97 1.60 12.66
N GLU A 203 -23.03 2.46 12.30
CA GLU A 203 -22.15 2.28 11.14
C GLU A 203 -20.73 1.83 11.53
N GLY A 204 -20.42 1.79 12.82
CA GLY A 204 -19.08 1.51 13.32
C GLY A 204 -18.89 0.12 13.92
N ILE A 205 -17.65 -0.18 14.27
CA ILE A 205 -17.23 -1.46 14.83
C ILE A 205 -18.01 -1.88 16.09
N GLU A 206 -18.44 -0.94 16.92
CA GLU A 206 -19.24 -1.25 18.12
C GLU A 206 -20.60 -1.85 17.81
N ASN A 207 -21.26 -1.36 16.75
CA ASN A 207 -22.51 -1.94 16.28
C ASN A 207 -22.25 -3.32 15.68
N ALA A 208 -21.19 -3.45 14.88
CA ALA A 208 -20.83 -4.72 14.27
C ALA A 208 -20.50 -5.79 15.32
N ARG A 209 -19.79 -5.45 16.40
CA ARG A 209 -19.54 -6.35 17.55
C ARG A 209 -20.82 -6.86 18.20
N THR A 210 -21.88 -6.07 18.16
CA THR A 210 -23.18 -6.42 18.77
C THR A 210 -24.01 -7.33 17.87
N TYR A 211 -24.01 -7.08 16.55
CA TYR A 211 -24.96 -7.69 15.63
C TYR A 211 -24.34 -8.65 14.61
N SER A 212 -23.01 -8.67 14.46
CA SER A 212 -22.34 -9.63 13.59
C SER A 212 -22.49 -11.05 14.12
N THR A 213 -22.63 -12.00 13.20
CA THR A 213 -22.60 -13.43 13.52
C THR A 213 -21.18 -13.99 13.56
N LYS A 214 -20.17 -13.18 13.25
CA LYS A 214 -18.76 -13.55 13.20
C LYS A 214 -18.06 -13.22 14.51
N THR A 215 -16.98 -13.92 14.81
CA THR A 215 -16.05 -13.45 15.85
C THR A 215 -15.38 -12.16 15.36
N GLU A 216 -14.92 -11.31 16.29
CA GLU A 216 -14.17 -10.11 15.90
C GLU A 216 -12.95 -10.46 15.05
N GLN A 217 -12.24 -11.55 15.38
CA GLN A 217 -11.14 -12.06 14.58
C GLN A 217 -11.53 -12.27 13.11
N GLN A 218 -12.60 -13.03 12.88
CA GLN A 218 -13.05 -13.37 11.53
C GLN A 218 -13.63 -12.16 10.80
N MET A 219 -14.39 -11.31 11.51
CA MET A 219 -14.99 -10.11 10.94
C MET A 219 -13.91 -9.16 10.41
N ILE A 220 -12.88 -8.89 11.21
CA ILE A 220 -11.79 -7.98 10.82
C ILE A 220 -10.92 -8.57 9.70
N ASP A 221 -10.66 -9.88 9.71
CA ASP A 221 -9.96 -10.55 8.61
C ASP A 221 -10.76 -10.52 7.30
N ASP A 222 -12.07 -10.78 7.35
CA ASP A 222 -12.95 -10.70 6.18
C ASP A 222 -13.00 -9.26 5.64
N ILE A 223 -13.10 -8.27 6.53
CA ILE A 223 -13.06 -6.84 6.16
C ILE A 223 -11.73 -6.49 5.52
N GLY A 224 -10.62 -6.85 6.16
CA GLY A 224 -9.29 -6.59 5.63
C GLY A 224 -9.08 -7.22 4.25
N ALA A 225 -9.53 -8.46 4.05
CA ALA A 225 -9.40 -9.14 2.77
C ALA A 225 -10.24 -8.47 1.68
N GLY A 226 -11.48 -8.10 2.00
CA GLY A 226 -12.38 -7.41 1.06
C GLY A 226 -11.92 -6.00 0.69
N LEU A 227 -11.16 -5.35 1.57
CA LEU A 227 -10.58 -4.02 1.36
C LEU A 227 -9.13 -4.06 0.82
N GLY A 228 -8.54 -5.24 0.63
CA GLY A 228 -7.15 -5.39 0.19
C GLY A 228 -6.12 -4.93 1.23
N LEU A 229 -6.45 -5.00 2.51
CA LEU A 229 -5.61 -4.55 3.61
C LEU A 229 -4.60 -5.62 4.06
N THR A 230 -3.57 -5.14 4.73
CA THR A 230 -2.56 -5.98 5.38
C THR A 230 -2.83 -6.05 6.88
N LYS A 231 -2.40 -7.13 7.53
CA LYS A 231 -2.50 -7.22 9.00
C LYS A 231 -1.68 -6.16 9.73
N ASP A 232 -0.63 -5.63 9.12
CA ASP A 232 0.16 -4.53 9.67
C ASP A 232 -0.64 -3.24 9.73
N PHE A 233 -1.29 -2.87 8.62
CA PHE A 233 -2.18 -1.72 8.60
C PHE A 233 -3.31 -1.87 9.62
N VAL A 234 -3.97 -3.04 9.66
CA VAL A 234 -5.06 -3.31 10.62
C VAL A 234 -4.62 -3.07 12.06
N ARG A 235 -3.45 -3.59 12.47
CA ARG A 235 -2.89 -3.38 13.81
C ARG A 235 -2.63 -1.90 14.10
N SER A 236 -2.03 -1.18 13.15
CA SER A 236 -1.77 0.26 13.31
C SER A 236 -3.07 1.05 13.41
N ALA A 237 -4.06 0.75 12.57
CA ALA A 237 -5.36 1.43 12.60
C ALA A 237 -6.07 1.29 13.96
N PHE A 238 -6.05 0.11 14.58
CA PHE A 238 -6.56 -0.06 15.95
C PHE A 238 -5.77 0.76 16.98
N THR A 239 -4.44 0.73 16.89
CA THR A 239 -3.53 1.40 17.83
C THR A 239 -3.65 2.92 17.73
N ASP A 240 -3.52 3.47 16.53
CA ASP A 240 -3.50 4.91 16.24
C ASP A 240 -4.84 5.57 16.57
N ASN A 241 -5.94 4.84 16.41
CA ASN A 241 -7.28 5.33 16.72
C ASN A 241 -7.73 4.98 18.15
N SER A 242 -6.86 4.37 18.96
CA SER A 242 -7.15 3.97 20.35
C SER A 242 -8.43 3.12 20.49
N VAL A 243 -8.68 2.24 19.52
CA VAL A 243 -9.81 1.31 19.54
C VAL A 243 -9.34 -0.01 20.13
N GLU A 244 -9.88 -0.39 21.29
CA GLU A 244 -9.61 -1.70 21.88
C GLU A 244 -10.10 -2.80 20.95
N THR A 245 -9.40 -3.93 20.88
CA THR A 245 -9.79 -5.07 20.03
C THR A 245 -9.41 -6.40 20.64
N THR A 246 -10.21 -7.43 20.36
CA THR A 246 -9.85 -8.84 20.62
C THR A 246 -9.21 -9.54 19.42
N TRP A 247 -9.08 -8.85 18.29
CA TRP A 247 -8.38 -9.34 17.11
C TRP A 247 -6.89 -9.54 17.42
N SER A 248 -6.35 -10.67 17.00
CA SER A 248 -4.97 -11.10 17.21
C SER A 248 -4.19 -11.06 15.89
N TYR A 249 -3.07 -10.34 15.92
CA TYR A 249 -2.14 -10.22 14.79
C TYR A 249 -1.58 -11.58 14.34
N ASP A 250 -1.27 -12.46 15.29
CA ASP A 250 -0.69 -13.79 15.00
C ASP A 250 -1.73 -14.78 14.47
N ALA A 251 -3.00 -14.59 14.84
CA ALA A 251 -4.10 -15.43 14.36
C ALA A 251 -4.67 -14.97 13.01
N SER A 252 -4.31 -13.77 12.55
CA SER A 252 -4.86 -13.19 11.32
C SER A 252 -4.45 -13.95 10.06
N THR A 253 -5.42 -14.09 9.17
CA THR A 253 -5.28 -14.68 7.83
C THR A 253 -4.89 -13.66 6.75
N LEU A 254 -4.89 -12.36 7.08
CA LEU A 254 -4.51 -11.31 6.14
C LEU A 254 -3.04 -11.42 5.75
N PRO A 255 -2.68 -11.00 4.52
CA PRO A 255 -1.28 -10.88 4.16
C PRO A 255 -0.59 -9.93 5.14
N ALA A 256 0.60 -10.31 5.61
CA ALA A 256 1.52 -9.30 6.10
C ALA A 256 1.73 -8.29 4.98
N GLY A 257 1.92 -7.01 5.32
CA GLY A 257 2.40 -6.09 4.29
C GLY A 257 3.72 -6.61 3.74
N ALA A 258 4.15 -6.07 2.60
CA ALA A 258 5.60 -5.88 2.49
C ALA A 258 6.02 -5.24 3.82
N ALA A 259 6.98 -5.85 4.51
CA ALA A 259 7.33 -5.48 5.89
C ALA A 259 7.28 -3.95 6.01
N PRO A 260 6.52 -3.40 6.95
CA PRO A 260 6.28 -1.97 7.00
C PRO A 260 7.61 -1.20 6.92
N ASP A 261 7.61 -0.06 6.23
CA ASP A 261 8.66 0.96 6.26
C ASP A 261 8.76 1.61 7.67
N THR A 262 8.80 0.77 8.71
CA THR A 262 9.01 1.12 10.11
C THR A 262 10.20 0.33 10.64
N GLY A 263 11.27 0.27 9.87
CA GLY A 263 12.58 0.06 10.47
C GLY A 263 13.14 1.40 10.95
N TYR A 264 13.99 1.35 11.96
CA TYR A 264 14.71 2.51 12.47
C TYR A 264 15.68 3.03 11.41
N THR A 265 16.11 4.28 11.57
CA THR A 265 17.20 4.83 10.75
C THR A 265 18.54 4.55 11.41
N VAL A 266 19.53 4.12 10.62
CA VAL A 266 20.95 4.15 11.00
C VAL A 266 21.63 5.20 10.15
N SER A 267 22.02 6.32 10.75
CA SER A 267 22.60 7.46 10.03
C SER A 267 23.80 8.06 10.74
N GLY A 268 24.57 8.90 10.07
CA GLY A 268 25.71 9.57 10.69
C GLY A 268 26.55 10.39 9.73
N LYS A 269 27.60 11.01 10.26
CA LYS A 269 28.58 11.78 9.48
C LYS A 269 29.76 10.91 9.06
N ILE A 270 30.31 11.22 7.89
CA ILE A 270 31.47 10.56 7.33
C ILE A 270 32.69 11.48 7.43
N THR A 271 33.74 11.00 8.07
CA THR A 271 35.08 11.58 7.98
C THR A 271 35.96 10.70 7.10
N SER A 272 36.28 11.16 5.89
CA SER A 272 37.18 10.49 4.96
C SER A 272 38.25 11.44 4.42
N TYR A 273 39.32 10.90 3.81
CA TYR A 273 40.49 11.68 3.41
C TYR A 273 40.90 11.44 1.95
N LEU A 274 42.06 12.00 1.57
CA LEU A 274 42.71 12.00 0.25
C LEU A 274 42.00 12.79 -0.85
N ASN A 275 40.74 12.52 -1.12
CA ASN A 275 40.01 13.11 -2.23
C ASN A 275 38.50 13.17 -1.96
N ASP A 276 37.79 13.81 -2.88
CA ASP A 276 36.36 14.11 -2.78
C ASP A 276 35.45 13.01 -3.34
N SER A 277 35.99 11.81 -3.58
CA SER A 277 35.21 10.64 -4.03
C SER A 277 34.37 10.09 -2.89
N ASP A 278 33.28 9.43 -3.25
CA ASP A 278 32.33 8.86 -2.30
C ASP A 278 32.92 7.66 -1.53
N VAL A 279 32.34 7.41 -0.37
CA VAL A 279 32.62 6.27 0.50
C VAL A 279 31.50 5.26 0.30
N THR A 280 31.85 3.99 0.08
CA THR A 280 30.87 2.89 0.05
C THR A 280 30.62 2.41 1.48
N LEU A 281 29.36 2.34 1.87
CA LEU A 281 28.92 1.81 3.15
C LEU A 281 28.02 0.60 2.93
N GLU A 282 28.25 -0.46 3.70
CA GLU A 282 27.43 -1.68 3.68
C GLU A 282 26.96 -1.97 5.10
N LEU A 283 25.64 -2.02 5.31
CA LEU A 283 25.03 -2.42 6.57
C LEU A 283 24.52 -3.86 6.42
N ALA A 284 25.15 -4.81 7.10
CA ALA A 284 24.81 -6.23 7.04
C ALA A 284 24.42 -6.79 8.42
N ALA A 285 23.34 -7.55 8.50
CA ALA A 285 22.92 -8.19 9.74
C ALA A 285 23.90 -9.31 10.13
N THR A 286 24.12 -9.53 11.43
CA THR A 286 25.07 -10.56 11.89
C THR A 286 24.49 -11.98 11.89
N ASP A 287 23.17 -12.07 11.87
CA ASP A 287 22.38 -13.26 12.20
C ASP A 287 21.30 -13.54 11.14
N SER A 288 21.37 -12.85 9.99
CA SER A 288 20.57 -13.12 8.79
C SER A 288 21.31 -12.70 7.52
N ASP A 289 20.75 -13.01 6.35
CA ASP A 289 21.33 -12.66 5.05
C ASP A 289 21.02 -11.21 4.60
N PHE A 290 20.46 -10.36 5.49
CA PHE A 290 20.20 -8.96 5.16
C PHE A 290 21.52 -8.19 4.96
N SER A 291 21.64 -7.51 3.81
CA SER A 291 22.69 -6.53 3.54
C SER A 291 22.15 -5.43 2.63
N ASN A 292 22.52 -4.19 2.91
CA ASN A 292 22.23 -3.05 2.05
C ASN A 292 23.49 -2.20 1.86
N MET A 293 23.68 -1.67 0.65
CA MET A 293 24.88 -0.92 0.28
C MET A 293 24.50 0.44 -0.30
N ILE A 294 25.16 1.49 0.17
CA ILE A 294 24.97 2.87 -0.28
C ILE A 294 26.32 3.56 -0.50
N GLU A 295 26.29 4.69 -1.19
CA GLU A 295 27.41 5.62 -1.28
C GLU A 295 27.09 6.88 -0.47
N GLY A 296 28.09 7.39 0.27
CA GLY A 296 27.95 8.57 1.10
C GLY A 296 29.22 9.41 1.07
N LYS A 297 29.10 10.70 1.42
CA LYS A 297 30.22 11.64 1.31
C LYS A 297 30.48 12.43 2.59
N THR A 298 29.49 13.23 3.00
CA THR A 298 29.52 13.98 4.27
C THR A 298 28.64 13.31 5.33
N ASP A 299 27.56 12.70 4.88
CA ASP A 299 26.57 12.00 5.68
C ASP A 299 26.13 10.74 4.95
N TYR A 300 25.45 9.86 5.67
CA TYR A 300 24.81 8.66 5.16
C TYR A 300 23.56 8.32 5.97
N GLU A 301 22.66 7.56 5.35
CA GLU A 301 21.44 7.10 5.99
C GLU A 301 21.00 5.74 5.41
N PHE A 302 20.78 4.78 6.31
CA PHE A 302 20.01 3.57 6.02
C PHE A 302 18.65 3.72 6.68
N ILE A 303 17.59 3.67 5.88
CA ILE A 303 16.20 3.65 6.36
C ILE A 303 15.73 2.20 6.49
N ASN A 304 14.64 1.99 7.21
CA ASN A 304 13.97 0.69 7.32
C ASN A 304 14.85 -0.43 7.90
N VAL A 305 15.69 -0.10 8.87
CA VAL A 305 16.55 -1.07 9.57
C VAL A 305 15.78 -1.69 10.74
N ALA A 306 15.56 -3.00 10.72
CA ALA A 306 14.89 -3.70 11.83
C ALA A 306 15.74 -3.70 13.12
N ALA A 307 15.12 -3.91 14.27
CA ALA A 307 15.84 -4.17 15.51
C ALA A 307 16.77 -5.40 15.33
N GLY A 308 18.02 -5.30 15.73
CA GLY A 308 19.03 -6.33 15.51
C GLY A 308 20.46 -5.83 15.65
N THR A 309 21.40 -6.75 15.44
CA THR A 309 22.84 -6.45 15.42
C THR A 309 23.36 -6.47 13.99
N TYR A 310 24.13 -5.45 13.64
CA TYR A 310 24.63 -5.23 12.29
C TYR A 310 26.12 -4.89 12.30
N ASN A 311 26.79 -5.24 11.21
CA ASN A 311 28.10 -4.73 10.86
C ASN A 311 27.94 -3.64 9.79
N LEU A 312 28.32 -2.41 10.13
CA LEU A 312 28.47 -1.31 9.18
C LEU A 312 29.90 -1.29 8.67
N THR A 313 30.10 -1.76 7.44
CA THR A 313 31.40 -1.80 6.78
C THR A 313 31.59 -0.58 5.88
N VAL A 314 32.73 0.10 6.05
CA VAL A 314 33.04 1.37 5.39
C VAL A 314 34.27 1.16 4.51
N ARG A 315 34.14 1.47 3.21
CA ARG A 315 35.16 1.25 2.18
C ARG A 315 35.36 2.50 1.34
N LYS A 316 36.62 2.78 1.03
CA LYS A 316 37.02 3.79 0.05
C LYS A 316 38.36 3.37 -0.55
N GLU A 317 38.58 3.67 -1.82
CA GLU A 317 39.85 3.38 -2.47
C GLU A 317 41.03 3.97 -1.67
N ASN A 318 42.11 3.20 -1.54
CA ASN A 318 43.34 3.54 -0.80
C ASN A 318 43.17 3.79 0.70
N HIS A 319 42.03 3.42 1.26
CA HIS A 319 41.76 3.46 2.70
C HIS A 319 41.72 2.05 3.28
N VAL A 320 41.95 1.96 4.59
CA VAL A 320 41.77 0.70 5.33
C VAL A 320 40.28 0.51 5.61
N GLU A 321 39.72 -0.60 5.15
CA GLU A 321 38.34 -1.00 5.46
C GLU A 321 38.10 -0.98 6.97
N ARG A 322 36.96 -0.42 7.38
CA ARG A 322 36.58 -0.32 8.78
C ARG A 322 35.19 -0.87 9.01
N VAL A 323 35.03 -1.67 10.06
CA VAL A 323 33.73 -2.23 10.47
C VAL A 323 33.33 -1.63 11.82
N TYR A 324 32.06 -1.24 11.92
CA TYR A 324 31.41 -0.79 13.14
C TYR A 324 30.30 -1.77 13.52
N GLU A 325 30.26 -2.21 14.76
CA GLU A 325 29.13 -2.99 15.29
C GLU A 325 28.01 -2.03 15.71
N ILE A 326 26.81 -2.25 15.19
CA ILE A 326 25.62 -1.43 15.41
C ILE A 326 24.55 -2.31 16.03
N THR A 327 23.95 -1.85 17.13
CA THR A 327 22.78 -2.48 17.72
C THR A 327 21.60 -1.54 17.59
N VAL A 328 20.58 -1.97 16.87
CA VAL A 328 19.30 -1.26 16.73
C VAL A 328 18.31 -1.91 17.69
N THR A 329 17.75 -1.15 18.62
CA THR A 329 16.73 -1.65 19.56
C THR A 329 15.35 -1.11 19.18
N ASP A 330 14.93 -0.06 19.86
CA ASP A 330 13.63 0.58 19.81
C ASP A 330 13.73 2.07 19.44
N ALA A 331 14.90 2.49 18.91
CA ALA A 331 15.16 3.86 18.50
C ALA A 331 16.14 3.93 17.32
N ASN A 332 16.07 5.05 16.61
CA ASN A 332 17.04 5.44 15.57
C ASN A 332 18.45 5.50 16.14
N VAL A 333 19.43 5.07 15.35
CA VAL A 333 20.84 5.02 15.75
C VAL A 333 21.64 6.04 14.96
N THR A 334 22.39 6.88 15.67
CA THR A 334 23.39 7.76 15.06
C THR A 334 24.78 7.16 15.27
N GLN A 335 25.49 6.89 14.18
CA GLN A 335 26.87 6.40 14.18
C GLN A 335 27.74 7.24 13.25
N ASP A 336 28.60 8.10 13.79
CA ASP A 336 29.61 8.76 12.96
C ASP A 336 30.71 7.77 12.56
N VAL A 337 31.10 7.81 11.30
CA VAL A 337 32.14 6.93 10.75
C VAL A 337 33.37 7.71 10.33
N LYS A 338 34.55 7.10 10.50
CA LYS A 338 35.84 7.65 10.11
C LYS A 338 36.70 6.57 9.48
N ILE A 339 37.15 6.82 8.25
CA ILE A 339 38.02 5.92 7.50
C ILE A 339 39.36 6.62 7.21
N GLN A 340 40.48 5.92 7.39
CA GLN A 340 41.84 6.43 7.27
C GLN A 340 42.55 5.83 6.04
N PRO A 341 43.40 6.61 5.36
CA PRO A 341 44.29 6.08 4.32
C PRO A 341 45.17 4.95 4.84
N ILE A 342 45.52 4.02 3.96
CA ILE A 342 46.56 3.01 4.28
C ILE A 342 47.83 3.74 4.73
N GLY A 343 48.42 3.38 5.87
CA GLY A 343 49.62 4.05 6.40
C GLY A 343 49.39 5.32 7.21
N ASP A 344 48.16 5.84 7.33
CA ASP A 344 47.83 6.95 8.24
C ASP A 344 47.60 6.42 9.66
N VAL A 345 48.69 6.21 10.38
CA VAL A 345 48.68 5.58 11.72
C VAL A 345 48.28 6.57 12.82
N THR A 346 48.46 7.87 12.57
CA THR A 346 48.07 8.95 13.49
C THR A 346 46.61 9.34 13.33
N GLY A 347 46.03 9.09 12.16
CA GLY A 347 44.63 9.33 11.86
C GLY A 347 44.32 10.78 11.53
N ASP A 348 45.30 11.55 11.08
CA ASP A 348 45.13 12.97 10.76
C ASP A 348 44.79 13.21 9.27
N GLY A 349 44.68 12.13 8.49
CA GLY A 349 44.36 12.14 7.06
C GLY A 349 45.58 12.31 6.16
N LYS A 350 46.80 12.32 6.70
CA LYS A 350 48.03 12.56 5.95
C LYS A 350 49.05 11.47 6.24
N ILE A 351 49.85 11.12 5.22
CA ILE A 351 51.00 10.23 5.41
C ILE A 351 52.24 11.08 5.68
N THR A 352 52.71 11.05 6.92
CA THR A 352 53.81 11.88 7.38
C THR A 352 54.87 11.05 8.14
N THR A 353 55.96 11.71 8.51
CA THR A 353 56.98 11.06 9.36
C THR A 353 56.47 10.75 10.77
N ALA A 354 55.34 11.34 11.20
CA ALA A 354 54.71 11.01 12.47
C ALA A 354 54.12 9.59 12.44
N ASP A 355 53.49 9.19 11.32
CA ASP A 355 52.94 7.85 11.11
C ASP A 355 54.05 6.79 11.10
N TYR A 356 55.13 7.08 10.38
CA TYR A 356 56.36 6.27 10.46
C TYR A 356 56.87 6.16 11.90
N GLY A 357 56.92 7.26 12.64
CA GLY A 357 57.38 7.27 14.03
C GLY A 357 56.56 6.34 14.92
N LYS A 358 55.23 6.38 14.77
CA LYS A 358 54.28 5.55 15.50
C LYS A 358 54.40 4.07 15.13
N ALA A 359 54.39 3.75 13.82
CA ALA A 359 54.61 2.39 13.33
C ALA A 359 55.98 1.81 13.76
N ASN A 360 57.05 2.60 13.67
CA ASN A 360 58.40 2.16 14.06
C ASN A 360 58.53 1.96 15.57
N SER A 361 57.79 2.70 16.39
CA SER A 361 57.71 2.43 17.83
C SER A 361 57.09 1.05 18.09
N ALA A 362 56.03 0.71 17.34
CA ALA A 362 55.37 -0.59 17.42
C ALA A 362 56.26 -1.73 16.92
N ALA A 363 56.91 -1.58 15.76
CA ALA A 363 57.85 -2.57 15.22
C ALA A 363 59.03 -2.85 16.17
N ARG A 364 59.45 -1.84 16.95
CA ARG A 364 60.49 -1.96 17.98
C ARG A 364 59.96 -2.45 19.33
N LYS A 365 58.68 -2.80 19.43
CA LYS A 365 58.00 -3.23 20.66
C LYS A 365 58.07 -2.21 21.80
N LYS A 366 58.16 -0.92 21.45
CA LYS A 366 58.14 0.20 22.41
C LYS A 366 56.74 0.77 22.62
N ALA A 367 55.83 0.52 21.67
CA ALA A 367 54.42 0.80 21.76
C ALA A 367 53.64 -0.41 21.22
N VAL A 368 52.34 -0.49 21.51
CA VAL A 368 51.43 -1.50 20.96
C VAL A 368 50.36 -0.75 20.18
N LEU A 369 50.20 -1.09 18.90
CA LEU A 369 49.07 -0.66 18.09
C LEU A 369 48.02 -1.77 18.10
N THR A 370 46.77 -1.41 18.26
CA THR A 370 45.64 -2.34 18.31
C THR A 370 44.51 -1.88 17.40
N GLY A 371 43.63 -2.80 17.01
CA GLY A 371 42.44 -2.52 16.22
C GLY A 371 42.77 -1.75 14.93
N TYR A 372 42.05 -0.66 14.69
CA TYR A 372 42.13 0.08 13.43
C TYR A 372 43.50 0.75 13.20
N GLU A 373 44.18 1.21 14.25
CA GLU A 373 45.52 1.81 14.10
C GLU A 373 46.57 0.78 13.67
N PHE A 374 46.42 -0.48 14.13
CA PHE A 374 47.24 -1.58 13.66
C PHE A 374 47.01 -1.83 12.17
N SER A 375 45.74 -1.91 11.75
CA SER A 375 45.39 -2.12 10.34
C SER A 375 45.90 -1.00 9.43
N CYS A 376 45.92 0.25 9.92
CA CYS A 376 46.53 1.37 9.19
C CYS A 376 48.05 1.26 9.11
N ALA A 377 48.72 0.69 10.12
CA ALA A 377 50.16 0.51 10.12
C ALA A 377 50.63 -0.71 9.30
N ASP A 378 49.82 -1.76 9.18
CA ASP A 378 50.13 -2.99 8.41
C ASP A 378 49.92 -2.76 6.90
N VAL A 379 50.81 -1.97 6.31
CA VAL A 379 50.74 -1.62 4.88
C VAL A 379 51.26 -2.72 3.95
N THR A 380 51.79 -3.81 4.52
CA THR A 380 52.13 -5.03 3.78
C THR A 380 51.00 -6.05 3.76
N GLY A 381 50.08 -5.99 4.73
CA GLY A 381 48.97 -6.92 4.89
C GLY A 381 49.43 -8.30 5.37
N ASP A 382 50.60 -8.38 6.02
CA ASP A 382 51.18 -9.64 6.49
C ASP A 382 50.76 -10.01 7.92
N GLY A 383 49.94 -9.17 8.55
CA GLY A 383 49.43 -9.36 9.90
C GLY A 383 50.45 -8.99 10.98
N SER A 384 51.52 -8.26 10.67
CA SER A 384 52.56 -7.87 11.63
C SER A 384 53.16 -6.50 11.31
N ILE A 385 53.34 -5.63 12.33
CA ILE A 385 54.03 -4.35 12.13
C ILE A 385 55.55 -4.58 12.17
N THR A 386 56.18 -4.54 11.02
CA THR A 386 57.62 -4.77 10.87
C THR A 386 58.36 -3.55 10.32
N THR A 387 59.68 -3.68 10.16
CA THR A 387 60.48 -2.65 9.49
C THR A 387 60.13 -2.48 8.01
N ALA A 388 59.50 -3.48 7.37
CA ALA A 388 59.03 -3.37 5.99
C ALA A 388 57.89 -2.34 5.88
N ASP A 389 56.90 -2.42 6.77
CA ASP A 389 55.78 -1.48 6.85
C ASP A 389 56.27 -0.07 7.13
N CYS A 390 57.13 0.06 8.14
CA CYS A 390 57.76 1.33 8.51
C CYS A 390 58.54 1.92 7.32
N GLY A 391 59.24 1.09 6.56
CA GLY A 391 60.00 1.47 5.38
C GLY A 391 59.09 2.05 4.30
N LYS A 392 57.97 1.39 3.99
CA LYS A 392 56.97 1.85 3.02
C LYS A 392 56.31 3.17 3.45
N ILE A 393 55.84 3.26 4.70
CA ILE A 393 55.22 4.48 5.25
C ILE A 393 56.22 5.66 5.17
N ASN A 394 57.47 5.45 5.60
CA ASN A 394 58.49 6.52 5.56
C ASN A 394 58.88 6.91 4.12
N ALA A 395 58.90 5.97 3.18
CA ALA A 395 59.14 6.27 1.78
C ALA A 395 58.03 7.16 1.19
N ALA A 396 56.76 6.86 1.50
CA ALA A 396 55.61 7.65 1.09
C ALA A 396 55.57 9.02 1.78
N ALA A 397 55.80 9.08 3.09
CA ALA A 397 55.88 10.33 3.85
C ALA A 397 56.96 11.29 3.32
N ARG A 398 58.01 10.75 2.70
CA ARG A 398 59.11 11.53 2.08
C ARG A 398 58.92 11.76 0.57
N GLY A 399 57.78 11.35 0.00
CA GLY A 399 57.48 11.48 -1.43
C GLY A 399 58.38 10.65 -2.34
N LYS A 400 59.04 9.59 -1.85
CA LYS A 400 59.94 8.75 -2.64
C LYS A 400 59.19 7.66 -3.41
N THR A 401 58.19 7.06 -2.78
CA THR A 401 57.41 5.96 -3.36
C THR A 401 56.01 6.01 -2.76
N PRO A 402 54.94 6.07 -3.58
CA PRO A 402 53.60 6.10 -3.05
C PRO A 402 53.22 4.72 -2.45
N LEU A 403 52.31 4.72 -1.47
CA LEU A 403 51.81 3.49 -0.84
C LEU A 403 50.78 2.76 -1.73
N TRP A 404 50.10 3.52 -2.58
CA TRP A 404 49.11 3.06 -3.55
C TRP A 404 49.45 3.59 -4.94
N LYS A 405 48.82 3.04 -5.97
CA LYS A 405 49.08 3.39 -7.37
C LYS A 405 48.26 4.60 -7.82
#